data_AF-A7S0F9-F1
#
_entry.id   AF-A7S0F9-F1
#
_cell.length_a   1.000
_cell.length_b   1.000
_cell.length_c   1.000
_cell.angle_alpha   90.00
_cell.angle_beta   90.00
_cell.angle_gamma   90.00
#
_symmetry.space_group_name_H-M   'P 1'
#
loop_
_entity.id
_entity.type
_entity.pdbx_description
1 polymer ?
#
loop_
_entity_poly.entity_id
_entity_poly.type
_entity_poly.pdbx_seq_one_letter_code
_entity_poly.pdbx_strand_id
1 'polypeptide(L)'
;MVPGDILNAVYMSCLFTEYKHARIKLVIYNLFMVSGYGTITPKTDGGRLLCIFYALFGIPVAALLLQALGKSHHALVSATIKAVESKCTSGKEVVYQEEKCVLGTLISFIFMICIGAWIYTNEEGTYLEGTYAWFITFTTIGYGDIVPGGHSKNPGYIWVRLIVIMLGLTVTASVLTAISSCLEKRDVKALTCSGCPAGCLVKLCCPAGRCYGHSVGSPGTYRSDPVFELDNSGRIQEDEEKNA
;
A
#
# COMPACT_ATOMS: atom_id res chain seq x y z
N MET A 1 26.00 49.74 -24.45
CA MET A 1 26.48 48.63 -23.60
C MET A 1 25.57 48.56 -22.39
N VAL A 2 24.59 47.66 -22.42
CA VAL A 2 23.80 47.33 -21.23
C VAL A 2 24.68 46.40 -20.39
N PRO A 3 24.90 46.66 -19.10
CA PRO A 3 25.83 45.86 -18.29
C PRO A 3 25.27 44.44 -18.18
N GLY A 4 26.08 43.44 -18.51
CA GLY A 4 25.72 42.01 -18.41
C GLY A 4 25.32 41.56 -17.00
N ASP A 5 25.52 42.41 -16.00
CA ASP A 5 25.21 42.16 -14.59
C ASP A 5 23.71 42.18 -14.26
N ILE A 6 22.90 43.00 -14.95
CA ILE A 6 21.45 43.07 -14.71
C ILE A 6 20.75 41.86 -15.33
N LEU A 7 21.20 41.43 -16.52
CA LEU A 7 20.67 40.23 -17.17
C LEU A 7 21.03 38.99 -16.34
N ASN A 8 22.26 38.89 -15.83
CA ASN A 8 22.66 37.81 -14.91
C ASN A 8 21.92 37.87 -13.57
N ALA A 9 21.64 39.05 -13.01
CA ALA A 9 20.90 39.19 -11.76
C ALA A 9 19.41 38.84 -11.91
N VAL A 10 18.77 39.21 -13.02
CA VAL A 10 17.39 38.82 -13.34
C VAL A 10 17.32 37.33 -13.68
N TYR A 11 18.29 36.79 -14.43
CA TYR A 11 18.37 35.37 -14.75
C TYR A 11 18.64 34.53 -13.50
N MET A 12 19.54 34.97 -12.62
CA MET A 12 19.78 34.34 -11.31
C MET A 12 18.58 34.46 -10.39
N SER A 13 17.86 35.59 -10.36
CA SER A 13 16.65 35.74 -9.53
C SER A 13 15.48 34.90 -10.04
N CYS A 14 15.33 34.78 -11.35
CA CYS A 14 14.32 33.93 -11.99
C CYS A 14 14.67 32.44 -11.82
N LEU A 15 15.94 32.06 -12.02
CA LEU A 15 16.47 30.72 -11.70
C LEU A 15 16.29 30.41 -10.22
N PHE A 16 16.59 31.33 -9.30
CA PHE A 16 16.45 31.11 -7.86
C PHE A 16 14.98 30.96 -7.45
N THR A 17 14.07 31.68 -8.12
CA THR A 17 12.62 31.59 -7.87
C THR A 17 12.04 30.28 -8.43
N GLU A 18 12.41 29.88 -9.64
CA GLU A 18 12.08 28.57 -10.21
C GLU A 18 12.69 27.44 -9.37
N TYR A 19 13.92 27.59 -8.89
CA TYR A 19 14.62 26.62 -8.05
C TYR A 19 13.96 26.47 -6.66
N LYS A 20 13.47 27.57 -6.09
CA LYS A 20 12.67 27.55 -4.85
C LYS A 20 11.31 26.88 -5.10
N HIS A 21 10.66 27.17 -6.22
CA HIS A 21 9.36 26.57 -6.59
C HIS A 21 9.49 25.09 -6.92
N ALA A 22 10.54 24.66 -7.61
CA ALA A 22 10.84 23.27 -7.90
C ALA A 22 11.09 22.48 -6.62
N ARG A 23 11.84 23.04 -5.66
CA ARG A 23 12.05 22.43 -4.34
C ARG A 23 10.77 22.34 -3.53
N ILE A 24 9.92 23.36 -3.54
CA ILE A 24 8.62 23.34 -2.85
C ILE A 24 7.69 22.30 -3.50
N LYS A 25 7.59 22.27 -4.83
CA LYS A 25 6.82 21.27 -5.58
C LYS A 25 7.30 19.86 -5.22
N LEU A 26 8.61 19.63 -5.18
CA LEU A 26 9.22 18.34 -4.87
C LEU A 26 8.98 17.91 -3.42
N VAL A 27 8.96 18.85 -2.46
CA VAL A 27 8.56 18.59 -1.06
C VAL A 27 7.09 18.20 -0.99
N ILE A 28 6.19 18.93 -1.66
CA ILE A 28 4.76 18.60 -1.69
C ILE A 28 4.52 17.22 -2.31
N TYR A 29 5.21 16.89 -3.40
CA TYR A 29 5.11 15.58 -4.05
C TYR A 29 5.67 14.44 -3.20
N ASN A 30 6.83 14.61 -2.56
CA ASN A 30 7.38 13.60 -1.65
C ASN A 30 6.51 13.44 -0.39
N LEU A 31 5.86 14.51 0.07
CA LEU A 31 4.97 14.48 1.22
C LEU A 31 3.61 13.84 0.87
N PHE A 32 3.14 13.98 -0.37
CA PHE A 32 1.97 13.26 -0.88
C PHE A 32 2.21 11.74 -0.96
N MET A 33 3.42 11.32 -1.34
CA MET A 33 3.78 9.92 -1.55
C MET A 33 4.36 9.23 -0.31
N VAL A 34 4.38 9.91 0.84
CA VAL A 34 4.83 9.41 2.16
C VAL A 34 6.31 8.98 2.23
N SER A 35 7.07 8.97 1.12
CA SER A 35 8.46 8.47 1.08
C SER A 35 9.46 9.28 1.91
N GLY A 36 9.16 10.54 2.23
CA GLY A 36 9.77 11.24 3.36
C GLY A 36 11.30 11.32 3.40
N TYR A 37 12.00 11.39 2.25
CA TYR A 37 13.48 11.32 2.14
C TYR A 37 14.31 12.24 3.05
N GLY A 38 13.71 13.26 3.68
CA GLY A 38 14.43 14.15 4.60
C GLY A 38 15.48 15.06 3.96
N THR A 39 15.69 14.99 2.64
CA THR A 39 16.68 15.80 1.92
C THR A 39 16.31 17.28 1.82
N ILE A 40 15.02 17.61 1.93
CA ILE A 40 14.51 18.99 1.93
C ILE A 40 13.52 19.16 3.09
N THR A 41 13.90 20.00 4.06
CA THR A 41 13.15 20.21 5.30
C THR A 41 12.83 21.70 5.50
N PRO A 42 11.60 22.06 5.93
CA PRO A 42 11.25 23.45 6.20
C PRO A 42 12.08 24.02 7.35
N LYS A 43 12.76 25.15 7.10
CA LYS A 43 13.57 25.87 8.10
C LYS A 43 12.78 26.93 8.86
N THR A 44 11.68 27.43 8.29
CA THR A 44 10.84 28.47 8.89
C THR A 44 9.73 27.87 9.73
N ASP A 45 9.35 28.54 10.82
CA ASP A 45 8.29 28.05 11.72
C ASP A 45 6.93 27.97 11.02
N GLY A 46 6.61 28.93 10.14
CA GLY A 46 5.43 28.86 9.30
C GLY A 46 5.45 27.68 8.31
N GLY A 47 6.61 27.35 7.73
CA GLY A 47 6.75 26.20 6.83
C GLY A 47 6.64 24.86 7.56
N ARG A 48 7.11 24.79 8.81
CA ARG A 48 6.94 23.62 9.69
C ARG A 48 5.47 23.42 10.05
N LEU A 49 4.76 24.49 10.42
CA LEU A 49 3.33 24.42 10.73
C LEU A 49 2.50 23.98 9.51
N LEU A 50 2.78 24.52 8.32
CA LEU A 50 2.16 24.10 7.07
C LEU A 50 2.40 22.61 6.79
N CYS A 51 3.62 22.12 7.02
CA CYS A 51 3.99 20.71 6.83
C CYS A 51 3.17 19.78 7.75
N ILE A 52 2.98 20.17 9.01
CA ILE A 52 2.16 19.41 9.97
C ILE A 52 0.72 19.28 9.47
N PHE A 53 0.08 20.39 9.08
CA PHE A 53 -1.29 20.37 8.56
C PHE A 53 -1.40 19.55 7.27
N TYR A 54 -0.44 19.68 6.36
CA TYR A 54 -0.42 18.90 5.13
C TYR A 54 -0.28 17.40 5.42
N ALA A 55 0.61 16.99 6.33
CA ALA A 55 0.78 15.58 6.68
C ALA A 55 -0.47 15.00 7.35
N LEU A 56 -1.14 15.77 8.21
CA LEU A 56 -2.34 15.36 8.92
C LEU A 56 -3.47 14.93 7.99
N PHE A 57 -3.73 15.70 6.92
CA PHE A 57 -4.78 15.37 5.94
C PHE A 57 -4.25 14.57 4.75
N GLY A 58 -3.00 14.81 4.35
CA GLY A 58 -2.37 14.20 3.19
C GLY A 58 -2.10 12.71 3.38
N ILE A 59 -1.57 12.28 4.54
CA ILE A 59 -1.27 10.86 4.79
C ILE A 59 -2.55 10.00 4.76
N PRO A 60 -3.65 10.38 5.44
CA PRO A 60 -4.91 9.64 5.34
C PRO A 60 -5.45 9.57 3.90
N VAL A 61 -5.46 10.68 3.17
CA VAL A 61 -5.95 10.72 1.78
C VAL A 61 -5.08 9.85 0.87
N ALA A 62 -3.75 9.93 1.00
CA ALA A 62 -2.82 9.09 0.27
C ALA A 62 -3.01 7.61 0.60
N ALA A 63 -3.19 7.26 1.88
CA ALA A 63 -3.44 5.89 2.31
C ALA A 63 -4.75 5.34 1.72
N LEU A 64 -5.83 6.13 1.69
CA LEU A 64 -7.09 5.72 1.07
C LEU A 64 -6.95 5.55 -0.44
N LEU A 65 -6.24 6.46 -1.11
CA LEU A 65 -5.97 6.36 -2.54
C LEU A 65 -5.15 5.11 -2.87
N LEU A 66 -4.06 4.87 -2.13
CA LEU A 66 -3.21 3.69 -2.31
C LEU A 66 -3.97 2.40 -2.04
N GLN A 67 -4.87 2.37 -1.05
CA GLN A 67 -5.75 1.21 -0.83
C GLN A 67 -6.70 0.97 -2.01
N ALA A 68 -7.33 2.01 -2.55
CA ALA A 68 -8.22 1.89 -3.71
C ALA A 68 -7.45 1.37 -4.94
N LEU A 69 -6.29 1.97 -5.23
CA LEU A 69 -5.42 1.56 -6.34
C LEU A 69 -4.85 0.14 -6.13
N GLY A 70 -4.44 -0.18 -4.90
CA GLY A 70 -3.92 -1.50 -4.54
C GLY A 70 -4.96 -2.61 -4.71
N LYS A 71 -6.22 -2.36 -4.33
CA LYS A 71 -7.35 -3.26 -4.59
C LYS A 71 -7.62 -3.43 -6.08
N SER A 72 -7.60 -2.34 -6.85
CA SER A 72 -7.74 -2.40 -8.31
C SER A 72 -6.62 -3.23 -8.96
N HIS A 73 -5.37 -3.05 -8.53
CA HIS A 73 -4.24 -3.82 -9.02
C HIS A 73 -4.33 -5.29 -8.61
N HIS A 74 -4.69 -5.58 -7.35
CA HIS A 74 -4.92 -6.93 -6.88
C HIS A 74 -5.99 -7.65 -7.72
N ALA A 75 -7.11 -6.98 -8.02
CA ALA A 75 -8.16 -7.52 -8.89
C ALA A 75 -7.65 -7.82 -10.31
N LEU A 76 -6.81 -6.94 -10.88
CA LEU A 76 -6.16 -7.16 -12.18
C LEU A 76 -5.25 -8.39 -12.16
N VAL A 77 -4.44 -8.55 -11.11
CA VAL A 77 -3.57 -9.73 -10.93
C VAL A 77 -4.41 -11.01 -10.82
N SER A 78 -5.46 -11.01 -10.00
CA SER A 78 -6.36 -12.15 -9.86
C SER A 78 -7.08 -12.50 -11.17
N ALA A 79 -7.53 -11.49 -11.93
CA ALA A 79 -8.15 -11.69 -13.24
C ALA A 79 -7.16 -12.28 -14.25
N THR A 80 -5.91 -11.80 -14.25
CA THR A 80 -4.85 -12.30 -15.13
C THR A 80 -4.52 -13.76 -14.80
N ILE A 81 -4.37 -14.11 -13.53
CA ILE A 81 -4.13 -15.49 -13.09
C ILE A 81 -5.28 -16.39 -13.55
N LYS A 82 -6.53 -15.98 -13.34
CA LYS A 82 -7.71 -16.73 -13.81
C LYS A 82 -7.71 -16.91 -15.33
N ALA A 83 -7.39 -15.87 -16.10
CA ALA A 83 -7.36 -15.92 -17.56
C ALA A 83 -6.23 -16.82 -18.10
N VAL A 84 -5.08 -16.86 -17.43
CA VAL A 84 -3.99 -17.77 -17.76
C VAL A 84 -4.37 -19.21 -17.41
N GLU A 85 -4.95 -19.42 -16.22
CA GLU A 85 -5.33 -20.77 -15.78
C GLU A 85 -6.50 -21.35 -16.56
N SER A 86 -7.48 -20.54 -16.96
CA SER A 86 -8.58 -21.02 -17.80
C SER A 86 -8.11 -21.47 -19.19
N LYS A 87 -6.98 -20.92 -19.67
CA LYS A 87 -6.35 -21.36 -20.92
C LYS A 87 -5.47 -22.61 -20.73
N CYS A 88 -4.76 -22.72 -19.62
CA CYS A 88 -3.84 -23.83 -19.36
C CYS A 88 -4.51 -25.07 -18.74
N THR A 89 -5.59 -24.89 -18.00
CA THR A 89 -6.31 -25.95 -17.29
C THR A 89 -7.76 -25.92 -17.76
N SER A 90 -8.18 -26.92 -18.53
CA SER A 90 -9.54 -27.07 -19.09
C SER A 90 -10.64 -27.11 -18.02
N GLY A 91 -10.98 -25.97 -17.42
CA GLY A 91 -12.16 -25.77 -16.60
C GLY A 91 -12.13 -26.29 -15.15
N LYS A 92 -10.97 -26.62 -14.56
CA LYS A 92 -10.90 -26.95 -13.12
C LYS A 92 -10.82 -25.67 -12.27
N GLU A 93 -11.55 -25.63 -11.15
CA GLU A 93 -11.54 -24.50 -10.22
C GLU A 93 -10.14 -24.27 -9.61
N VAL A 94 -9.80 -23.00 -9.36
CA VAL A 94 -8.48 -22.57 -8.88
C VAL A 94 -8.33 -22.88 -7.39
N VAL A 95 -7.72 -24.03 -7.06
CA VAL A 95 -7.57 -24.53 -5.67
C VAL A 95 -6.63 -23.66 -4.80
N TYR A 96 -5.81 -22.78 -5.39
CA TYR A 96 -4.81 -21.97 -4.66
C TYR A 96 -4.79 -20.49 -5.10
N GLN A 97 -5.95 -19.87 -5.31
CA GLN A 97 -6.04 -18.54 -5.92
C GLN A 97 -5.29 -17.45 -5.12
N GLU A 98 -5.40 -17.42 -3.79
CA GLU A 98 -4.82 -16.35 -2.98
C GLU A 98 -3.30 -16.43 -2.86
N GLU A 99 -2.76 -17.65 -2.67
CA GLU A 99 -1.31 -17.86 -2.62
C GLU A 99 -0.66 -17.46 -3.95
N LYS A 100 -1.32 -17.76 -5.07
CA LYS A 100 -0.90 -17.32 -6.40
C LYS A 100 -1.00 -15.81 -6.59
N CYS A 101 -2.00 -15.15 -6.01
CA CYS A 101 -2.11 -13.69 -6.05
C CYS A 101 -0.95 -13.03 -5.28
N VAL A 102 -0.59 -13.54 -4.11
CA VAL A 102 0.59 -13.07 -3.36
C VAL A 102 1.85 -13.21 -4.22
N LEU A 103 2.10 -14.39 -4.78
CA LEU A 103 3.25 -14.61 -5.66
C LEU A 103 3.23 -13.68 -6.89
N GLY A 104 2.08 -13.50 -7.53
CA GLY A 104 1.91 -12.60 -8.67
C GLY A 104 2.21 -11.14 -8.33
N THR A 105 1.75 -10.65 -7.17
CA THR A 105 2.06 -9.29 -6.71
C THR A 105 3.53 -9.10 -6.35
N LEU A 106 4.19 -10.12 -5.79
CA LEU A 106 5.65 -10.08 -5.52
C LEU A 106 6.47 -10.04 -6.82
N ILE A 107 6.07 -10.80 -7.85
CA ILE A 107 6.72 -10.75 -9.16
C ILE A 107 6.56 -9.37 -9.79
N SER A 108 5.36 -8.78 -9.72
CA SER A 108 5.09 -7.41 -10.17
C SER A 108 5.97 -6.38 -9.44
N PHE A 109 6.20 -6.55 -8.14
CA PHE A 109 7.06 -5.67 -7.34
C PHE A 109 8.52 -5.72 -7.80
N ILE A 110 9.07 -6.93 -8.00
CA ILE A 110 10.44 -7.10 -8.51
C ILE A 110 10.56 -6.49 -9.92
N PHE A 111 9.57 -6.72 -10.78
CA PHE A 111 9.57 -6.17 -12.14
C PHE A 111 9.60 -4.63 -12.15
N MET A 112 8.82 -3.98 -11.27
CA MET A 112 8.84 -2.52 -11.12
C MET A 112 10.20 -1.99 -10.66
N ILE A 113 10.88 -2.69 -9.74
CA ILE A 113 12.23 -2.33 -9.31
C ILE A 113 13.21 -2.43 -10.48
N CYS A 114 13.16 -3.51 -11.27
CA CYS A 114 14.04 -3.70 -12.42
C CYS A 114 13.84 -2.60 -13.48
N ILE A 115 12.59 -2.25 -13.79
CA ILE A 115 12.27 -1.15 -14.71
C ILE A 115 12.82 0.18 -14.16
N GLY A 116 12.58 0.47 -12.89
CA GLY A 116 13.08 1.69 -12.25
C GLY A 116 14.62 1.76 -12.33
N ALA A 117 15.30 0.67 -11.98
CA ALA A 117 16.76 0.58 -12.03
C ALA A 117 17.32 0.78 -13.44
N TRP A 118 16.65 0.22 -14.45
CA TRP A 118 17.01 0.45 -15.85
C TRP A 118 16.85 1.94 -16.23
N ILE A 119 15.72 2.57 -15.87
CA ILE A 119 15.49 4.00 -16.10
C ILE A 119 16.56 4.86 -15.40
N TYR A 120 16.93 4.53 -14.16
CA TYR A 120 17.97 5.23 -13.40
C TYR A 120 19.36 5.11 -14.03
N THR A 121 19.70 3.92 -14.54
CA THR A 121 21.01 3.64 -15.14
C THR A 121 21.27 4.48 -16.39
N ASN A 122 20.21 4.79 -17.14
CA ASN A 122 20.33 5.60 -18.35
C ASN A 122 20.54 7.11 -18.06
N GLU A 123 20.30 7.56 -16.83
CA GLU A 123 20.24 9.00 -16.50
C GLU A 123 21.23 9.44 -15.42
N GLU A 124 21.36 8.70 -14.33
CA GLU A 124 22.01 9.22 -13.11
C GLU A 124 23.21 8.38 -12.62
N GLY A 125 23.22 7.05 -12.81
CA GLY A 125 24.26 6.22 -12.21
C GLY A 125 24.24 4.74 -12.61
N THR A 126 24.64 3.87 -11.67
CA THR A 126 24.73 2.42 -11.92
C THR A 126 23.41 1.69 -11.67
N TYR A 127 23.25 0.48 -12.24
CA TYR A 127 22.06 -0.35 -12.03
C TYR A 127 21.85 -0.74 -10.57
N LEU A 128 22.92 -0.97 -9.81
CA LEU A 128 22.84 -1.34 -8.41
C LEU A 128 22.33 -0.18 -7.55
N GLU A 129 22.87 1.03 -7.76
CA GLU A 129 22.39 2.25 -7.10
C GLU A 129 20.93 2.53 -7.45
N GLY A 130 20.55 2.35 -8.71
CA GLY A 130 19.15 2.48 -9.15
C GLY A 130 18.24 1.46 -8.48
N THR A 131 18.65 0.18 -8.43
CA THR A 131 17.90 -0.90 -7.76
C THR A 131 17.70 -0.57 -6.28
N TYR A 132 18.78 -0.16 -5.60
CA TYR A 132 18.75 0.26 -4.20
C TYR A 132 17.80 1.44 -3.99
N ALA A 133 17.95 2.50 -4.78
CA ALA A 133 17.14 3.71 -4.70
C ALA A 133 15.64 3.40 -4.89
N TRP A 134 15.26 2.64 -5.91
CA TRP A 134 13.85 2.27 -6.14
C TRP A 134 13.30 1.30 -5.11
N PHE A 135 14.11 0.39 -4.59
CA PHE A 135 13.72 -0.48 -3.48
C PHE A 135 13.38 0.34 -2.22
N ILE A 136 14.27 1.22 -1.76
CA ILE A 136 14.02 2.06 -0.57
C ILE A 136 12.87 3.06 -0.79
N THR A 137 12.64 3.46 -2.06
CA THR A 137 11.51 4.30 -2.46
C THR A 137 10.18 3.57 -2.27
N PHE A 138 10.03 2.39 -2.91
CA PHE A 138 8.75 1.68 -2.94
C PHE A 138 8.42 0.97 -1.64
N THR A 139 9.43 0.58 -0.87
CA THR A 139 9.27 0.10 0.51
C THR A 139 9.01 1.24 1.51
N THR A 140 9.02 2.50 1.05
CA THR A 140 8.82 3.70 1.86
C THR A 140 9.82 3.85 3.03
N ILE A 141 10.99 3.21 2.94
CA ILE A 141 12.09 3.39 3.91
C ILE A 141 12.69 4.79 3.77
N GLY A 142 12.97 5.20 2.52
CA GLY A 142 13.30 6.58 2.19
C GLY A 142 14.52 7.18 2.92
N TYR A 143 15.67 6.51 2.94
CA TYR A 143 16.88 7.05 3.58
C TYR A 143 17.33 8.42 3.04
N GLY A 144 17.07 8.69 1.75
CA GLY A 144 17.36 9.98 1.12
C GLY A 144 18.83 10.19 0.76
N ASP A 145 19.65 9.18 0.91
CA ASP A 145 21.04 9.11 0.45
C ASP A 145 21.13 9.10 -1.08
N ILE A 146 20.30 8.30 -1.73
CA ILE A 146 20.14 8.28 -3.19
C ILE A 146 18.66 8.46 -3.53
N VAL A 147 18.34 9.58 -4.17
CA VAL A 147 16.97 9.90 -4.60
C VAL A 147 16.90 9.84 -6.12
N PRO A 148 16.08 8.96 -6.70
CA PRO A 148 15.95 8.88 -8.15
C PRO A 148 15.43 10.22 -8.69
N GLY A 149 16.04 10.74 -9.75
CA GLY A 149 15.65 12.03 -10.35
C GLY A 149 16.06 13.24 -9.52
N GLY A 150 17.03 13.08 -8.62
CA GLY A 150 17.60 14.18 -7.85
C GLY A 150 18.55 15.05 -8.65
N HIS A 151 19.26 14.46 -9.62
CA HIS A 151 20.35 15.11 -10.36
C HIS A 151 20.12 15.15 -11.88
N SER A 152 19.07 14.52 -12.39
CA SER A 152 18.74 14.58 -13.83
C SER A 152 18.49 16.02 -14.30
N LYS A 153 19.12 16.36 -15.44
CA LYS A 153 19.00 17.67 -16.10
C LYS A 153 17.72 17.79 -16.94
N ASN A 154 17.05 16.66 -17.20
CA ASN A 154 15.89 16.58 -18.08
C ASN A 154 14.60 16.89 -17.29
N PRO A 155 13.88 18.01 -17.57
CA PRO A 155 12.67 18.35 -16.82
C PRO A 155 11.54 17.32 -17.00
N GLY A 156 11.51 16.61 -18.13
CA GLY A 156 10.56 15.52 -18.38
C GLY A 156 10.74 14.31 -17.45
N TYR A 157 11.96 14.10 -16.94
CA TYR A 157 12.27 12.99 -16.04
C TYR A 157 11.52 13.10 -14.70
N ILE A 158 11.16 14.32 -14.28
CA ILE A 158 10.36 14.56 -13.08
C ILE A 158 9.00 13.84 -13.18
N TRP A 159 8.34 13.90 -14.34
CA TRP A 159 7.04 13.26 -14.56
C TRP A 159 7.15 11.75 -14.62
N VAL A 160 8.17 11.24 -15.34
CA VAL A 160 8.47 9.80 -15.41
C VAL A 160 8.68 9.25 -14.00
N ARG A 161 9.48 9.95 -13.18
CA ARG A 161 9.69 9.57 -11.78
C ARG A 161 8.38 9.52 -11.00
N LEU A 162 7.52 10.54 -11.09
CA LEU A 162 6.25 10.58 -10.36
C LEU A 162 5.33 9.43 -10.73
N ILE A 163 5.26 9.09 -12.02
CA ILE A 163 4.47 7.95 -12.50
C ILE A 163 5.03 6.63 -11.95
N VAL A 164 6.35 6.45 -12.00
CA VAL A 164 6.98 5.22 -11.50
C VAL A 164 6.80 5.08 -9.98
N ILE A 165 6.89 6.17 -9.21
CA ILE A 165 6.57 6.18 -7.78
C ILE A 165 5.11 5.79 -7.54
N MET A 166 4.15 6.36 -8.28
CA MET A 166 2.73 6.01 -8.15
C MET A 166 2.47 4.54 -8.42
N LEU A 167 3.02 4.01 -9.50
CA LEU A 167 2.86 2.61 -9.87
C LEU A 167 3.52 1.69 -8.85
N GLY A 168 4.74 2.01 -8.41
CA GLY A 168 5.45 1.22 -7.41
C GLY A 168 4.73 1.17 -6.06
N LEU A 169 4.25 2.32 -5.57
CA LEU A 169 3.46 2.37 -4.32
C LEU A 169 2.11 1.67 -4.46
N THR A 170 1.50 1.69 -5.64
CA THR A 170 0.29 0.91 -5.93
C THR A 170 0.57 -0.59 -5.84
N VAL A 171 1.70 -1.05 -6.38
CA VAL A 171 2.10 -2.46 -6.25
C VAL A 171 2.39 -2.82 -4.79
N THR A 172 3.09 -1.97 -4.04
CA THR A 172 3.29 -2.18 -2.58
C THR A 172 1.96 -2.29 -1.84
N ALA A 173 1.00 -1.40 -2.11
CA ALA A 173 -0.33 -1.46 -1.51
C ALA A 173 -1.10 -2.73 -1.92
N SER A 174 -0.91 -3.23 -3.14
CA SER A 174 -1.50 -4.49 -3.58
C SER A 174 -0.90 -5.71 -2.89
N VAL A 175 0.40 -5.68 -2.55
CA VAL A 175 1.05 -6.73 -1.74
C VAL A 175 0.43 -6.77 -0.35
N LEU A 176 0.26 -5.60 0.30
CA LEU A 176 -0.43 -5.52 1.58
C LEU A 176 -1.85 -6.07 1.50
N THR A 177 -2.59 -5.70 0.45
CA THR A 177 -3.96 -6.22 0.20
C THR A 177 -3.97 -7.73 0.03
N ALA A 178 -3.05 -8.29 -0.77
CA ALA A 178 -2.95 -9.73 -1.00
C ALA A 178 -2.61 -10.51 0.29
N ILE A 179 -1.72 -9.94 1.12
CA ILE A 179 -1.39 -10.51 2.43
C ILE A 179 -2.61 -10.46 3.36
N SER A 180 -3.30 -9.33 3.45
CA SER A 180 -4.52 -9.19 4.25
C SER A 180 -5.59 -10.22 3.85
N SER A 181 -5.85 -10.39 2.56
CA SER A 181 -6.78 -11.41 2.05
C SER A 181 -6.36 -12.84 2.41
N CYS A 182 -5.06 -13.12 2.42
CA CYS A 182 -4.53 -14.42 2.80
C CYS A 182 -4.66 -14.68 4.31
N LEU A 183 -4.40 -13.66 5.15
CA LEU A 183 -4.56 -13.73 6.60
C LEU A 183 -6.02 -13.96 6.98
N GLU A 184 -6.96 -13.23 6.38
CA GLU A 184 -8.39 -13.38 6.66
C GLU A 184 -8.88 -14.82 6.41
N LYS A 185 -8.46 -15.46 5.30
CA LYS A 185 -8.83 -16.85 5.02
C LYS A 185 -8.16 -17.85 5.96
N ARG A 186 -6.92 -17.57 6.40
CA ARG A 186 -6.21 -18.39 7.39
C ARG A 186 -6.92 -18.33 8.74
N ASP A 187 -7.34 -17.15 9.18
CA ASP A 187 -8.08 -16.95 10.43
C ASP A 187 -9.44 -17.64 10.36
N VAL A 188 -10.19 -17.48 9.26
CA VAL A 188 -11.46 -18.19 9.06
C VAL A 188 -11.27 -19.71 9.10
N LYS A 189 -10.25 -20.25 8.43
CA LYS A 189 -9.96 -21.69 8.45
C LYS A 189 -9.57 -22.18 9.85
N ALA A 190 -8.88 -21.36 10.64
CA ALA A 190 -8.53 -21.69 12.03
C ALA A 190 -9.77 -21.75 12.95
N LEU A 191 -10.76 -20.88 12.70
CA LEU A 191 -12.02 -20.78 13.44
C LEU A 191 -13.03 -21.89 13.08
N THR A 192 -13.02 -22.37 11.84
CA THR A 192 -13.93 -23.45 11.37
C THR A 192 -13.56 -24.84 11.93
N CYS A 193 -14.56 -25.63 12.32
CA CYS A 193 -14.38 -27.02 12.71
C CYS A 193 -14.18 -27.93 11.49
N SER A 194 -13.03 -28.63 11.40
CA SER A 194 -12.79 -29.66 10.39
C SER A 194 -13.67 -30.88 10.65
N GLY A 195 -14.82 -30.98 9.97
CA GLY A 195 -15.67 -32.18 9.98
C GLY A 195 -17.14 -31.99 10.39
N CYS A 196 -17.63 -30.78 10.67
CA CYS A 196 -19.08 -30.58 10.86
C CYS A 196 -19.77 -30.21 9.53
N PRO A 197 -20.79 -30.98 9.07
CA PRO A 197 -21.48 -30.75 7.79
C PRO A 197 -22.26 -29.42 7.73
N ALA A 198 -22.47 -28.75 8.87
CA ALA A 198 -23.20 -27.49 8.98
C ALA A 198 -22.33 -26.22 8.83
N GLY A 199 -20.99 -26.33 8.73
CA GLY A 199 -20.12 -25.17 8.54
C GLY A 199 -20.11 -24.16 9.71
N CYS A 200 -20.23 -24.62 10.96
CA CYS A 200 -20.24 -23.74 12.13
C CYS A 200 -18.94 -22.91 12.26
N LEU A 201 -19.10 -21.61 12.48
CA LEU A 201 -18.02 -20.61 12.42
C LEU A 201 -17.20 -20.46 13.72
N VAL A 202 -17.48 -21.26 14.75
CA VAL A 202 -16.84 -21.09 16.07
C VAL A 202 -16.53 -22.43 16.72
N LYS A 203 -15.24 -22.79 16.81
CA LYS A 203 -14.71 -23.92 17.60
C LYS A 203 -15.15 -23.93 19.07
N LEU A 204 -15.47 -22.76 19.66
CA LEU A 204 -15.93 -22.67 21.06
C LEU A 204 -17.32 -23.27 21.30
N CYS A 205 -18.20 -23.31 20.30
CA CYS A 205 -19.59 -23.76 20.48
C CYS A 205 -19.76 -25.30 20.49
N CYS A 206 -18.68 -26.09 20.38
CA CYS A 206 -18.78 -27.54 20.39
C CYS A 206 -18.13 -28.21 21.62
N PRO A 207 -18.62 -28.00 22.86
CA PRO A 207 -18.19 -28.81 24.00
C PRO A 207 -18.79 -30.22 24.02
N ALA A 208 -19.81 -30.52 23.20
CA ALA A 208 -20.63 -31.74 23.35
C ALA A 208 -21.06 -32.45 22.04
N GLY A 209 -20.48 -32.12 20.89
CA GLY A 209 -20.74 -32.86 19.64
C GLY A 209 -22.15 -32.68 19.02
N ARG A 210 -22.88 -31.61 19.36
CA ARG A 210 -24.18 -31.28 18.75
C ARG A 210 -24.09 -29.95 17.97
N CYS A 211 -23.99 -30.03 16.65
CA CYS A 211 -24.09 -28.87 15.77
C CYS A 211 -25.58 -28.50 15.58
N TYR A 212 -26.06 -27.42 16.19
CA TYR A 212 -27.34 -26.80 15.82
C TYR A 212 -27.12 -25.98 14.55
N GLY A 213 -27.61 -26.50 13.42
CA GLY A 213 -27.45 -25.86 12.12
C GLY A 213 -28.25 -24.56 12.06
N HIS A 214 -27.55 -23.43 11.99
CA HIS A 214 -28.10 -22.21 11.44
C HIS A 214 -27.46 -21.96 10.08
N SER A 215 -28.31 -22.00 9.04
CA SER A 215 -27.95 -21.68 7.66
C SER A 215 -27.32 -20.29 7.58
N VAL A 216 -26.05 -20.23 7.17
CA VAL A 216 -25.37 -18.97 6.87
C VAL A 216 -25.89 -18.48 5.52
N GLY A 217 -26.82 -17.53 5.57
CA GLY A 217 -27.20 -16.72 4.42
C GLY A 217 -26.03 -15.84 3.94
N SER A 218 -26.07 -15.50 2.66
CA SER A 218 -25.11 -14.73 1.84
C SER A 218 -24.39 -13.55 2.52
N PRO A 219 -23.20 -13.13 1.99
CA PRO A 219 -22.32 -12.16 2.65
C PRO A 219 -22.92 -10.76 2.62
N GLY A 220 -23.17 -10.15 3.79
CA GLY A 220 -23.73 -8.79 3.82
C GLY A 220 -24.10 -8.17 5.18
N THR A 221 -24.02 -8.90 6.30
CA THR A 221 -24.41 -8.32 7.60
C THR A 221 -23.39 -8.66 8.68
N TYR A 222 -22.42 -7.75 8.88
CA TYR A 222 -21.70 -7.66 10.15
C TYR A 222 -22.66 -7.02 11.16
N ARG A 223 -23.38 -7.85 11.93
CA ARG A 223 -24.06 -7.39 13.13
C ARG A 223 -23.04 -7.49 14.26
N SER A 224 -22.59 -6.33 14.73
CA SER A 224 -21.79 -6.18 15.95
C SER A 224 -22.71 -6.39 17.15
N ASP A 225 -22.71 -7.61 17.71
CA ASP A 225 -23.34 -7.92 19.00
C ASP A 225 -22.24 -8.27 20.02
N PRO A 226 -22.50 -8.10 21.33
CA PRO A 226 -21.59 -7.45 22.27
C PRO A 226 -20.42 -8.33 22.71
N VAL A 227 -19.36 -7.65 23.14
CA VAL A 227 -18.19 -8.24 23.79
C VAL A 227 -18.67 -9.00 25.04
N PHE A 228 -18.69 -10.33 24.96
CA PHE A 228 -18.85 -11.19 26.14
C PHE A 228 -17.54 -11.14 26.94
N GLU A 229 -17.57 -10.39 28.05
CA GLU A 229 -16.48 -10.33 29.01
C GLU A 229 -16.43 -11.65 29.80
N LEU A 230 -15.32 -12.38 29.71
CA LEU A 230 -15.10 -13.64 30.41
C LEU A 230 -14.50 -13.36 31.80
N ASP A 231 -15.12 -13.87 32.86
CA ASP A 231 -14.50 -14.02 34.18
C ASP A 231 -13.27 -14.96 34.07
N ASN A 232 -12.22 -14.70 34.88
CA ASN A 232 -11.02 -15.52 35.08
C ASN A 232 -11.26 -17.03 35.36
N SER A 233 -12.50 -17.48 35.57
CA SER A 233 -12.89 -18.90 35.65
C SER A 233 -13.58 -19.46 34.39
N GLY A 234 -13.73 -18.67 33.32
CA GLY A 234 -14.14 -19.14 31.99
C GLY A 234 -15.58 -19.65 31.86
N ARG A 235 -16.53 -19.16 32.69
CA ARG A 235 -17.96 -19.48 32.58
C ARG A 235 -18.78 -18.28 32.11
N ILE A 236 -19.77 -18.56 31.25
CA ILE A 236 -20.78 -17.60 30.80
C ILE A 236 -21.79 -17.40 31.93
N GLN A 237 -22.02 -16.16 32.35
CA GLN A 237 -23.01 -15.81 33.36
C GLN A 237 -24.38 -15.74 32.65
N GLU A 238 -25.19 -16.78 32.79
CA GLU A 238 -26.62 -16.73 32.43
C GLU A 238 -27.34 -16.00 33.56
N ASP A 239 -27.79 -14.78 33.31
CA ASP A 239 -28.65 -14.04 34.23
C ASP A 239 -30.04 -14.72 34.29
N GLU A 240 -30.23 -15.58 35.29
CA GLU A 240 -31.56 -16.00 35.74
C GLU A 240 -32.26 -14.82 36.42
N GLU A 241 -33.12 -14.09 35.69
CA GLU A 241 -34.15 -13.28 36.35
C GLU A 241 -35.52 -13.34 35.66
N LYS A 242 -36.27 -14.38 36.11
CA LYS A 242 -37.64 -14.36 36.64
C LYS A 242 -38.79 -13.79 35.79
N ASN A 243 -39.74 -14.69 35.54
CA ASN A 243 -41.18 -14.43 35.65
C ASN A 243 -41.50 -13.61 36.92
N ALA A 244 -42.06 -12.42 36.73
CA ALA A 244 -43.04 -11.77 37.61
C ALA A 244 -43.98 -10.92 36.74
#